data_AF-A0AAD9PWK1-F1
#
_entry.id   AF-A0AAD9PWK1-F1
#
_cell.length_a   1.000
_cell.length_b   1.000
_cell.length_c   1.000
_cell.angle_alpha   90.00
_cell.angle_beta   90.00
_cell.angle_gamma   90.00
#
_symmetry.space_group_name_H-M   'P 1'
#
loop_
_entity.id
_entity.type
_entity.pdbx_description
1 polymer ?
#
loop_
_entity_poly.entity_id
_entity_poly.type
_entity_poly.pdbx_seq_one_letter_code
_entity_poly.pdbx_strand_id
1 'polypeptide(L)'
;MRQGEQVQSQELSDSDPQVKRESLSLALHVSNAYTSFSFIVERFSSWYRQLKFIALCLPCQRRFVEKRNSRQQAHGFSKESSCELLMLPDLERAEKEIIKFNQRIAFAEEIDALENGTSVKKSSVLVKLDPILAQGLPRVGGRLGRAALPENSKHQTVIPKNSHLARLIVYHFHEKSAHSGREYVLSLLRERFWQIRAHSVVRSVLSSCFACKRCHAPPDTSDTEV
;
A
#
# COMPACT_ATOMS: atom_id res chain seq x y z
N MET A 1 75.90 1.03 -37.87
CA MET A 1 74.55 0.52 -38.21
C MET A 1 73.75 0.41 -36.92
N ARG A 2 72.47 0.77 -37.00
CA ARG A 2 71.62 1.30 -35.92
C ARG A 2 71.41 0.31 -34.76
N GLN A 3 71.58 0.80 -33.53
CA GLN A 3 71.07 0.17 -32.31
C GLN A 3 69.57 0.51 -32.19
N GLY A 4 68.77 -0.45 -31.72
CA GLY A 4 67.35 -0.26 -31.45
C GLY A 4 67.11 0.33 -30.06
N GLU A 5 66.27 1.36 -29.99
CA GLU A 5 65.71 1.87 -28.74
C GLU A 5 64.34 1.22 -28.49
N GLN A 6 64.23 0.55 -27.34
CA GLN A 6 62.97 0.06 -26.78
C GLN A 6 62.12 1.25 -26.32
N VAL A 7 60.92 1.40 -26.86
CA VAL A 7 59.90 2.31 -26.32
C VAL A 7 59.15 1.56 -25.23
N GLN A 8 59.35 1.99 -23.99
CA GLN A 8 58.73 1.46 -22.79
C GLN A 8 57.30 2.00 -22.66
N SER A 9 56.30 1.14 -22.77
CA SER A 9 54.91 1.48 -22.45
C SER A 9 54.79 1.78 -20.96
N GLN A 10 54.59 3.05 -20.59
CA GLN A 10 54.30 3.42 -19.21
C GLN A 10 52.87 3.01 -18.86
N GLU A 11 52.72 2.05 -17.94
CA GLU A 11 51.45 1.79 -17.26
C GLU A 11 51.14 2.99 -16.35
N LEU A 12 50.05 3.70 -16.64
CA LEU A 12 49.57 4.81 -15.81
C LEU A 12 48.95 4.26 -14.52
N SER A 13 49.44 4.73 -13.37
CA SER A 13 48.94 4.31 -12.06
C SER A 13 47.58 4.94 -11.73
N ASP A 14 46.71 4.16 -11.10
CA ASP A 14 45.28 4.44 -10.80
C ASP A 14 45.02 5.53 -9.74
N SER A 15 45.97 6.44 -9.51
CA SER A 15 45.92 7.48 -8.47
C SER A 15 46.19 8.90 -8.99
N ASP A 16 45.91 9.15 -10.28
CA ASP A 16 45.96 10.50 -10.85
C ASP A 16 44.65 11.28 -10.56
N PRO A 17 44.71 12.44 -9.87
CA PRO A 17 43.54 13.27 -9.57
C PRO A 17 42.86 13.90 -10.80
N GLN A 18 43.43 13.80 -12.00
CA GLN A 18 42.82 14.27 -13.25
C GLN A 18 41.99 13.19 -13.98
N VAL A 19 42.00 11.94 -13.52
CA VAL A 19 41.14 10.89 -14.07
C VAL A 19 39.74 11.04 -13.48
N LYS A 20 38.82 11.55 -14.31
CA LYS A 20 37.40 11.66 -13.97
C LYS A 20 36.86 10.25 -13.79
N ARG A 21 36.72 9.79 -12.54
CA ARG A 21 36.04 8.52 -12.24
C ARG A 21 34.65 8.59 -12.86
N GLU A 22 34.39 7.75 -13.84
CA GLU A 22 33.05 7.56 -14.37
C GLU A 22 32.20 6.91 -13.28
N SER A 23 31.66 7.75 -12.40
CA SER A 23 30.63 7.32 -11.46
C SER A 23 29.37 7.05 -12.28
N LEU A 24 29.14 5.78 -12.61
CA LEU A 24 27.81 5.29 -12.96
C LEU A 24 26.91 5.45 -11.73
N SER A 25 26.45 6.67 -11.52
CA SER A 25 25.36 6.94 -10.59
C SER A 25 24.10 6.37 -11.23
N LEU A 26 23.68 5.19 -10.78
CA LEU A 26 22.37 4.67 -11.14
C LEU A 26 21.33 5.51 -10.40
N ALA A 27 20.94 6.63 -11.00
CA ALA A 27 19.77 7.38 -10.58
C ALA A 27 18.54 6.51 -10.86
N LEU A 28 18.18 5.65 -9.89
CA LEU A 28 16.87 5.00 -9.88
C LEU A 28 15.84 6.12 -9.83
N HIS A 29 15.22 6.42 -10.96
CA HIS A 29 14.12 7.35 -11.05
C HIS A 29 13.02 6.81 -10.12
N VAL A 30 12.88 7.43 -8.95
CA VAL A 30 11.97 7.04 -7.87
C VAL A 30 10.53 6.90 -8.38
N SER A 31 10.17 7.63 -9.44
CA SER A 31 8.91 7.50 -10.20
C SER A 31 8.64 6.08 -10.74
N ASN A 32 9.64 5.33 -11.21
CA ASN A 32 9.44 4.01 -11.81
C ASN A 32 9.06 2.92 -10.79
N ALA A 33 9.56 3.04 -9.55
CA ALA A 33 9.23 2.12 -8.47
C ALA A 33 7.78 2.27 -7.98
N TYR A 34 7.27 3.50 -7.90
CA TYR A 34 5.87 3.77 -7.54
C TYR A 34 4.89 3.20 -8.57
N THR A 35 5.18 3.38 -9.86
CA THR A 35 4.38 2.82 -10.96
C THR A 35 4.34 1.29 -10.90
N SER A 36 5.48 0.65 -10.62
CA SER A 36 5.58 -0.81 -10.54
C SER A 36 4.77 -1.39 -9.36
N PHE A 37 4.84 -0.77 -8.18
CA PHE A 37 4.07 -1.24 -7.03
C PHE A 37 2.57 -0.93 -7.17
N SER A 38 2.19 0.23 -7.73
CA SER A 38 0.77 0.54 -8.02
C SER A 38 0.16 -0.51 -8.93
N PHE A 39 0.88 -0.90 -10.00
CA PHE A 39 0.42 -1.93 -10.92
C PHE A 39 0.19 -3.28 -10.24
N ILE A 40 1.09 -3.68 -9.35
CA ILE A 40 0.96 -4.93 -8.58
C ILE A 40 -0.27 -4.86 -7.67
N VAL A 41 -0.45 -3.76 -6.94
CA VAL A 41 -1.57 -3.53 -6.02
C VAL A 41 -2.91 -3.51 -6.76
N GLU A 42 -2.98 -2.94 -7.96
CA GLU A 42 -4.22 -2.82 -8.75
C GLU A 42 -4.66 -4.12 -9.45
N ARG A 43 -3.80 -5.15 -9.48
CA ARG A 43 -4.10 -6.43 -10.14
C ARG A 43 -5.00 -7.35 -9.31
N PHE A 44 -5.13 -7.11 -8.01
CA PHE A 44 -5.88 -8.00 -7.13
C PHE A 44 -7.38 -7.73 -7.20
N SER A 45 -8.20 -8.78 -7.25
CA SER A 45 -9.66 -8.66 -7.15
C SER A 45 -10.21 -8.92 -5.75
N SER A 46 -9.34 -9.31 -4.81
CA SER A 46 -9.70 -9.66 -3.45
C SER A 46 -8.75 -9.00 -2.47
N TRP A 47 -9.32 -8.27 -1.52
CA TRP A 47 -8.60 -7.65 -0.41
C TRP A 47 -7.72 -8.66 0.35
N TYR A 48 -8.29 -9.82 0.68
CA TYR A 48 -7.56 -10.85 1.42
C TYR A 48 -6.41 -11.47 0.63
N ARG A 49 -6.57 -11.68 -0.69
CA ARG A 49 -5.49 -12.19 -1.55
C ARG A 49 -4.34 -11.18 -1.64
N GLN A 50 -4.68 -9.90 -1.75
CA GLN A 50 -3.70 -8.83 -1.73
C GLN A 50 -2.95 -8.77 -0.41
N LEU A 51 -3.67 -8.80 0.72
CA LEU A 51 -3.07 -8.85 2.06
C LEU A 51 -2.10 -10.01 2.20
N LYS A 52 -2.54 -11.23 1.85
CA LYS A 52 -1.71 -12.43 1.90
C LYS A 52 -0.46 -12.30 1.04
N PHE A 53 -0.60 -11.82 -0.19
CA PHE A 53 0.53 -11.67 -1.09
C PHE A 53 1.56 -10.69 -0.51
N ILE A 54 1.13 -9.51 -0.06
CA ILE A 54 2.04 -8.51 0.53
C ILE A 54 2.64 -9.01 1.85
N ALA A 55 1.86 -9.70 2.68
CA ALA A 55 2.34 -10.33 3.92
C ALA A 55 3.44 -11.36 3.65
N LEU A 56 3.37 -12.12 2.55
CA LEU A 56 4.44 -13.02 2.12
C LEU A 56 5.66 -12.28 1.55
N CYS A 57 5.44 -11.18 0.82
CA CYS A 57 6.50 -10.41 0.19
C CYS A 57 7.38 -9.65 1.20
N LEU A 58 6.82 -9.10 2.27
CA LEU A 58 7.55 -8.25 3.22
C LEU A 58 8.71 -8.98 3.93
N PRO A 59 8.54 -10.19 4.51
CA PRO A 59 9.64 -10.97 5.07
C PRO A 59 10.65 -11.40 4.00
N CYS A 60 10.17 -11.81 2.82
CA CYS A 60 11.04 -12.17 1.70
C CYS A 60 11.96 -11.00 1.32
N GLN A 61 11.41 -9.79 1.17
CA GLN A 61 12.17 -8.60 0.84
C GLN A 61 13.27 -8.31 1.87
N ARG A 62 12.94 -8.38 3.17
CA ARG A 62 13.91 -8.19 4.26
C ARG A 62 15.06 -9.18 4.16
N ARG A 63 14.75 -10.47 4.00
CA ARG A 63 15.74 -11.54 3.84
C ARG A 63 16.61 -11.35 2.61
N PHE A 64 16.04 -10.89 1.48
CA PHE A 64 16.82 -10.57 0.29
C PHE A 64 17.79 -9.42 0.52
N VAL A 65 17.37 -8.37 1.23
CA VAL A 65 18.24 -7.23 1.59
C VAL A 65 19.34 -7.65 2.56
N GLU A 66 18.98 -8.40 3.61
CA GLU A 66 19.93 -8.95 4.58
C GLU A 66 20.95 -9.87 3.90
N LYS A 67 20.51 -10.82 3.07
CA LYS A 67 21.41 -11.69 2.30
C LYS A 67 22.27 -10.91 1.29
N ARG A 68 21.75 -9.84 0.69
CA ARG A 68 22.54 -8.98 -0.20
C ARG A 68 23.63 -8.24 0.57
N ASN A 69 23.31 -7.71 1.75
CA ASN A 69 24.26 -7.02 2.61
C ASN A 69 25.29 -8.00 3.22
N SER A 70 24.88 -9.22 3.61
CA SER A 70 25.78 -10.26 4.11
C SER A 70 26.65 -10.88 3.03
N ARG A 71 26.20 -10.97 1.76
CA ARG A 71 27.04 -11.37 0.61
C ARG A 71 28.18 -10.39 0.33
N GLN A 72 28.10 -9.14 0.81
CA GLN A 72 29.22 -8.20 0.77
C GLN A 72 30.25 -8.45 1.89
N GLN A 73 29.96 -9.30 2.90
CA GLN A 73 30.85 -9.55 4.04
C GLN A 73 31.21 -11.04 4.30
N ALA A 74 30.56 -12.05 3.68
CA ALA A 74 30.99 -13.44 3.86
C ALA A 74 30.56 -14.41 2.73
N HIS A 75 31.49 -15.29 2.36
CA HIS A 75 31.32 -16.44 1.47
C HIS A 75 30.88 -17.66 2.31
N GLY A 76 29.57 -17.80 2.55
CA GLY A 76 29.02 -18.92 3.31
C GLY A 76 27.55 -19.14 2.98
N PHE A 77 27.25 -20.22 2.26
CA PHE A 77 25.89 -20.58 1.86
C PHE A 77 25.24 -21.41 2.98
N SER A 78 24.68 -20.78 4.01
CA SER A 78 23.83 -21.49 4.97
C SER A 78 22.43 -21.68 4.38
N LYS A 79 22.07 -22.95 4.23
CA LYS A 79 20.80 -23.43 3.67
C LYS A 79 19.74 -23.39 4.77
N GLU A 80 19.24 -22.21 5.08
CA GLU A 80 17.98 -22.09 5.81
C GLU A 80 17.16 -20.96 5.20
N SER A 81 16.14 -21.37 4.45
CA SER A 81 15.15 -20.48 3.87
C SER A 81 13.83 -21.22 3.83
N SER A 82 13.33 -21.63 4.99
CA SER A 82 11.92 -21.91 5.14
C SER A 82 11.18 -20.57 5.06
N CYS A 83 10.20 -20.47 4.16
CA CYS A 83 9.16 -19.45 4.30
C CYS A 83 8.55 -19.65 5.69
N GLU A 84 8.62 -18.64 6.55
CA GLU A 84 7.94 -18.70 7.84
C GLU A 84 6.43 -18.84 7.61
N LEU A 85 5.78 -19.52 8.56
CA LEU A 85 4.33 -19.60 8.58
C LEU A 85 3.76 -18.18 8.65
N LEU A 86 2.80 -17.88 7.77
CA LEU A 86 2.15 -16.58 7.71
C LEU A 86 1.19 -16.43 8.90
N MET A 87 1.48 -15.47 9.78
CA MET A 87 0.75 -15.24 11.02
C MET A 87 -0.17 -14.01 10.93
N LEU A 88 -1.11 -13.87 11.87
CA LEU A 88 -2.00 -12.70 11.95
C LEU A 88 -1.25 -11.36 11.98
N PRO A 89 -0.15 -11.18 12.74
CA PRO A 89 0.60 -9.93 12.73
C PRO A 89 1.18 -9.58 11.35
N ASP A 90 1.48 -10.58 10.49
CA ASP A 90 1.97 -10.34 9.14
C ASP A 90 0.87 -9.75 8.25
N LEU A 91 -0.38 -10.23 8.39
CA LEU A 91 -1.52 -9.62 7.69
C LEU A 91 -1.78 -8.20 8.18
N GLU A 92 -1.76 -7.96 9.50
CA GLU A 92 -1.96 -6.63 10.06
C GLU A 92 -0.90 -5.65 9.56
N ARG A 93 0.35 -6.12 9.47
CA ARG A 93 1.44 -5.35 8.91
C ARG A 93 1.21 -5.07 7.43
N ALA A 94 0.87 -6.08 6.63
CA ALA A 94 0.59 -5.92 5.22
C ALA A 94 -0.56 -4.94 4.97
N GLU A 95 -1.62 -5.02 5.77
CA GLU A 95 -2.73 -4.07 5.74
C GLU A 95 -2.25 -2.64 5.94
N LYS A 96 -1.46 -2.39 6.99
CA LYS A 96 -0.91 -1.07 7.27
C LYS A 96 -0.04 -0.57 6.11
N GLU A 97 0.84 -1.40 5.55
CA GLU A 97 1.73 -1.00 4.45
C GLU A 97 0.95 -0.66 3.17
N ILE A 98 -0.06 -1.45 2.80
CA ILE A 98 -0.90 -1.17 1.62
C ILE A 98 -1.64 0.16 1.80
N ILE A 99 -2.20 0.40 2.99
CA ILE A 99 -2.92 1.64 3.27
C ILE A 99 -1.95 2.83 3.29
N LYS A 100 -0.79 2.70 3.95
CA LYS A 100 0.26 3.74 3.95
C LYS A 100 0.66 4.13 2.55
N PHE A 101 0.90 3.14 1.69
CA PHE A 101 1.25 3.38 0.29
C PHE A 101 0.18 4.22 -0.43
N ASN A 102 -1.10 3.82 -0.30
CA ASN A 102 -2.21 4.53 -0.94
C ASN A 102 -2.44 5.92 -0.36
N GLN A 103 -2.27 6.10 0.96
CA GLN A 103 -2.36 7.40 1.61
C GLN A 103 -1.22 8.32 1.17
N ARG A 104 0.02 7.82 1.05
CA ARG A 104 1.15 8.62 0.53
C ARG A 104 0.93 9.09 -0.91
N ILE A 105 0.32 8.26 -1.76
CA ILE A 105 -0.04 8.69 -3.12
C ILE A 105 -1.09 9.81 -3.09
N ALA A 106 -2.10 9.69 -2.24
CA ALA A 106 -3.25 10.59 -2.26
C ALA A 106 -3.06 11.87 -1.44
N PHE A 107 -2.24 11.82 -0.39
CA PHE A 107 -2.15 12.82 0.68
C PHE A 107 -0.70 13.12 1.07
N ALA A 108 0.24 13.10 0.11
CA ALA A 108 1.66 13.32 0.38
C ALA A 108 1.90 14.62 1.18
N GLU A 109 1.34 15.74 0.71
CA GLU A 109 1.51 17.04 1.34
C GLU A 109 0.93 17.09 2.75
N GLU A 110 -0.23 16.46 2.96
CA GLU A 110 -0.88 16.42 4.26
C GLU A 110 -0.14 15.52 5.24
N ILE A 111 0.43 14.40 4.78
CA ILE A 111 1.28 13.54 5.59
C ILE A 111 2.54 14.28 6.02
N ASP A 112 3.23 14.94 5.08
CA ASP A 112 4.43 15.71 5.38
C ASP A 112 4.13 16.85 6.37
N ALA A 113 2.99 17.54 6.21
CA ALA A 113 2.56 18.57 7.14
C ALA A 113 2.35 18.02 8.56
N LEU A 114 1.68 16.87 8.67
CA LEU A 114 1.41 16.20 9.95
C LEU A 114 2.67 15.63 10.60
N GLU A 115 3.60 15.08 9.83
CA GLU A 115 4.90 14.60 10.33
C GLU A 115 5.74 15.74 10.91
N ASN A 116 5.66 16.93 10.30
CA ASN A 116 6.35 18.14 10.76
C ASN A 116 5.60 18.88 11.88
N GLY A 117 4.46 18.37 12.36
CA GLY A 117 3.65 19.02 13.40
C GLY A 117 2.96 20.31 12.96
N THR A 118 2.85 20.54 11.65
CA THR A 118 2.18 21.70 11.07
C THR A 118 0.73 21.39 10.73
N SER A 119 -0.11 22.43 10.68
CA SER A 119 -1.51 22.26 10.28
C SER A 119 -1.62 21.94 8.79
N VAL A 120 -2.50 20.99 8.47
CA VAL A 120 -2.85 20.64 7.09
C VAL A 120 -3.48 21.85 6.36
N LYS A 121 -3.20 22.00 5.06
CA LYS A 121 -3.73 23.07 4.21
C LYS A 121 -5.26 23.09 4.22
N LYS A 122 -5.88 24.27 4.44
CA LYS A 122 -7.35 24.45 4.51
C LYS A 122 -8.13 23.96 3.29
N SER A 123 -7.48 23.87 2.12
CA SER A 123 -8.07 23.34 0.88
C SER A 123 -8.18 21.82 0.85
N SER A 124 -7.48 21.10 1.74
CA SER A 124 -7.46 19.65 1.71
C SER A 124 -8.77 19.04 2.21
N VAL A 125 -9.06 17.84 1.71
CA VAL A 125 -10.22 17.06 2.15
C VAL A 125 -10.07 16.63 3.61
N LEU A 126 -8.83 16.46 4.08
CA LEU A 126 -8.53 15.94 5.42
C LEU A 126 -8.76 16.97 6.52
N VAL A 127 -8.64 18.28 6.26
CA VAL A 127 -8.83 19.31 7.32
C VAL A 127 -10.16 19.19 8.04
N LYS A 128 -11.23 18.85 7.31
CA LYS A 128 -12.57 18.68 7.89
C LYS A 128 -12.67 17.49 8.86
N LEU A 129 -11.70 16.59 8.81
CA LEU A 129 -11.63 15.38 9.62
C LEU A 129 -10.74 15.54 10.85
N ASP A 130 -10.18 16.75 11.08
CA ASP A 130 -9.25 17.04 12.18
C ASP A 130 -8.13 15.97 12.24
N PRO A 131 -7.29 15.86 11.19
CA PRO A 131 -6.51 14.67 10.96
C PRO A 131 -5.39 14.54 11.99
N ILE A 132 -5.25 13.34 12.56
CA ILE A 132 -4.15 12.99 13.45
C ILE A 132 -3.24 11.97 12.79
N LEU A 133 -1.95 11.99 13.12
CA LEU A 133 -1.00 10.99 12.65
C LEU A 133 -0.77 9.93 13.72
N ALA A 134 -1.11 8.67 13.42
CA ALA A 134 -0.85 7.55 14.33
C ALA A 134 -0.20 6.40 13.56
N GLN A 135 0.94 5.90 14.04
CA GLN A 135 1.71 4.84 13.39
C GLN A 135 2.10 5.16 11.92
N GLY A 136 2.25 6.45 11.59
CA GLY A 136 2.53 6.92 10.22
C GLY A 136 1.34 6.82 9.26
N LEU A 137 0.11 6.78 9.78
CA LEU A 137 -1.14 6.77 9.02
C LEU A 137 -1.99 7.98 9.45
N PRO A 138 -2.42 8.85 8.52
CA PRO A 138 -3.49 9.80 8.79
C PRO A 138 -4.77 9.08 9.23
N ARG A 139 -5.29 9.48 10.38
CA ARG A 139 -6.54 9.01 10.98
C ARG A 139 -7.46 10.18 11.27
N VAL A 140 -8.75 9.89 11.38
CA VAL A 140 -9.76 10.87 11.79
C VAL A 140 -9.56 11.25 13.25
N GLY A 141 -9.55 12.54 13.54
CA GLY A 141 -9.58 13.08 14.90
C GLY A 141 -10.95 13.65 15.28
N GLY A 142 -10.93 14.65 16.15
CA GLY A 142 -12.13 15.37 16.56
C GLY A 142 -13.01 14.67 17.59
N ARG A 143 -14.33 14.74 17.38
CA ARG A 143 -15.37 14.60 18.43
C ARG A 143 -15.36 13.24 19.16
N LEU A 144 -14.96 12.16 18.48
CA LEU A 144 -14.96 10.82 19.06
C LEU A 144 -13.75 10.52 19.95
N GLY A 145 -12.73 11.40 20.00
CA GLY A 145 -11.52 11.16 20.79
C GLY A 145 -11.76 10.95 22.28
N ARG A 146 -12.85 11.49 22.84
CA ARG A 146 -13.22 11.33 24.26
C ARG A 146 -14.24 10.21 24.52
N ALA A 147 -14.73 9.52 23.50
CA ALA A 147 -15.73 8.47 23.66
C ALA A 147 -15.12 7.20 24.28
N ALA A 148 -15.93 6.43 25.02
CA ALA A 148 -15.55 5.11 25.54
C ALA A 148 -15.68 4.02 24.45
N LEU A 149 -14.98 4.20 23.34
CA LEU A 149 -14.96 3.29 22.19
C LEU A 149 -13.58 2.65 22.01
N PRO A 150 -13.46 1.57 21.23
CA PRO A 150 -12.16 1.07 20.80
C PRO A 150 -11.39 2.12 19.97
N GLU A 151 -10.07 2.15 20.09
CA GLU A 151 -9.22 3.16 19.45
C GLU A 151 -9.40 3.23 17.94
N ASN A 152 -9.54 2.08 17.27
CA ASN A 152 -9.76 2.01 15.82
C ASN A 152 -11.11 2.62 15.39
N SER A 153 -12.11 2.63 16.27
CA SER A 153 -13.42 3.21 16.00
C SER A 153 -13.48 4.70 16.35
N LYS A 154 -12.70 5.14 17.35
CA LYS A 154 -12.50 6.57 17.65
C LYS A 154 -11.72 7.25 16.54
N HIS A 155 -10.60 6.65 16.16
CA HIS A 155 -9.62 7.17 15.23
C HIS A 155 -9.51 6.24 14.02
N GLN A 156 -10.54 6.32 13.19
CA GLN A 156 -10.66 5.51 11.98
C GLN A 156 -9.56 5.87 10.99
N THR A 157 -8.98 4.86 10.35
CA THR A 157 -7.95 5.08 9.33
C THR A 157 -8.57 5.66 8.07
N VAL A 158 -8.06 6.78 7.58
CA VAL A 158 -8.65 7.44 6.41
C VAL A 158 -8.30 6.67 5.16
N ILE A 159 -9.30 6.19 4.43
CA ILE A 159 -9.05 5.53 3.13
C ILE A 159 -9.28 6.56 2.03
N PRO A 160 -8.27 6.82 1.17
CA PRO A 160 -8.42 7.74 0.05
C PRO A 160 -9.54 7.28 -0.89
N LYS A 161 -9.99 8.19 -1.75
CA LYS A 161 -11.00 7.87 -2.77
C LYS A 161 -10.51 6.82 -3.79
N ASN A 162 -9.23 6.42 -3.77
CA ASN A 162 -8.63 5.57 -4.79
C ASN A 162 -9.52 4.36 -5.11
N SER A 163 -9.94 4.28 -6.38
CA SER A 163 -11.10 3.49 -6.80
C SER A 163 -10.88 2.00 -6.69
N HIS A 164 -9.63 1.53 -6.70
CA HIS A 164 -9.32 0.10 -6.59
C HIS A 164 -9.26 -0.38 -5.13
N LEU A 165 -8.38 0.20 -4.28
CA LEU A 165 -8.27 -0.18 -2.87
C LEU A 165 -9.60 0.00 -2.12
N ALA A 166 -10.24 1.16 -2.29
CA ALA A 166 -11.53 1.43 -1.66
C ALA A 166 -12.59 0.39 -2.06
N ARG A 167 -12.61 0.01 -3.34
CA ARG A 167 -13.53 -1.01 -3.85
C ARG A 167 -13.23 -2.39 -3.27
N LEU A 168 -11.97 -2.79 -3.16
CA LEU A 168 -11.58 -4.07 -2.55
C LEU A 168 -12.01 -4.17 -1.09
N ILE A 169 -11.74 -3.13 -0.30
CA ILE A 169 -12.12 -3.10 1.13
C ILE A 169 -13.64 -3.15 1.27
N VAL A 170 -14.37 -2.31 0.54
CA VAL A 170 -15.83 -2.28 0.58
C VAL A 170 -16.44 -3.61 0.14
N TYR A 171 -15.92 -4.22 -0.92
CA TYR A 171 -16.37 -5.53 -1.40
C TYR A 171 -16.12 -6.63 -0.35
N HIS A 172 -14.96 -6.60 0.32
CA HIS A 172 -14.68 -7.53 1.42
C HIS A 172 -15.69 -7.41 2.57
N PHE A 173 -16.03 -6.19 3.00
CA PHE A 173 -17.05 -6.01 4.03
C PHE A 173 -18.45 -6.37 3.56
N HIS A 174 -18.77 -6.13 2.28
CA HIS A 174 -20.03 -6.55 1.69
C HIS A 174 -20.18 -8.08 1.71
N GLU A 175 -19.15 -8.84 1.31
CA GLU A 175 -19.13 -10.31 1.43
C GLU A 175 -19.18 -10.78 2.89
N LYS A 176 -18.38 -10.17 3.77
CA LYS A 176 -18.36 -10.48 5.22
C LYS A 176 -19.73 -10.28 5.87
N SER A 177 -20.49 -9.31 5.38
CA SER A 177 -21.85 -9.02 5.84
C SER A 177 -22.94 -9.89 5.20
N ALA A 178 -22.56 -10.97 4.50
CA ALA A 178 -23.48 -11.84 3.75
C ALA A 178 -24.36 -11.04 2.77
N HIS A 179 -23.76 -10.11 2.03
CA HIS A 179 -24.45 -9.27 1.05
C HIS A 179 -25.53 -8.34 1.61
N SER A 180 -25.37 -7.91 2.87
CA SER A 180 -26.29 -6.97 3.51
C SER A 180 -26.38 -5.61 2.80
N GLY A 181 -27.43 -4.86 3.16
CA GLY A 181 -27.72 -3.54 2.62
C GLY A 181 -26.64 -2.49 2.90
N ARG A 182 -26.74 -1.38 2.16
CA ARG A 182 -25.75 -0.29 2.13
C ARG A 182 -25.39 0.25 3.52
N GLU A 183 -26.37 0.54 4.35
CA GLU A 183 -26.15 1.17 5.66
C GLU A 183 -25.40 0.24 6.63
N TYR A 184 -25.66 -1.07 6.56
CA TYR A 184 -24.95 -2.05 7.37
C TYR A 184 -23.48 -2.21 6.94
N VAL A 185 -23.22 -2.21 5.64
CA VAL A 185 -21.82 -2.22 5.14
C VAL A 185 -21.10 -0.94 5.56
N LEU A 186 -21.77 0.21 5.54
CA LEU A 186 -21.20 1.48 6.01
C LEU A 186 -20.91 1.48 7.51
N SER A 187 -21.78 0.90 8.34
CA SER A 187 -21.52 0.79 9.78
C SER A 187 -20.30 -0.09 10.05
N LEU A 188 -20.20 -1.25 9.39
CA LEU A 188 -19.05 -2.14 9.51
C LEU A 188 -17.74 -1.48 9.06
N LEU A 189 -17.78 -0.71 7.97
CA LEU A 189 -16.61 0.06 7.51
C LEU A 189 -16.16 1.07 8.57
N ARG A 190 -17.10 1.82 9.16
CA ARG A 190 -16.83 2.86 10.17
C ARG A 190 -16.30 2.30 11.50
N GLU A 191 -16.34 1.00 11.74
CA GLU A 191 -15.68 0.42 12.91
C GLU A 191 -14.15 0.59 12.86
N ARG A 192 -13.57 0.71 11.66
CA ARG A 192 -12.11 0.74 11.44
C ARG A 192 -11.63 1.79 10.44
N PHE A 193 -12.46 2.16 9.47
CA PHE A 193 -12.05 2.93 8.29
C PHE A 193 -12.99 4.10 8.02
N TRP A 194 -12.38 5.25 7.72
CA TRP A 194 -13.09 6.41 7.21
C TRP A 194 -12.87 6.55 5.71
N GLN A 195 -13.77 5.94 4.92
CA GLN A 195 -13.70 6.02 3.46
C GLN A 195 -14.19 7.38 2.96
N ILE A 196 -13.33 8.11 2.24
CA ILE A 196 -13.75 9.35 1.57
C ILE A 196 -14.78 9.01 0.48
N ARG A 197 -15.92 9.70 0.52
CA ARG A 197 -17.10 9.45 -0.33
C ARG A 197 -17.65 8.01 -0.19
N ALA A 198 -17.63 7.44 1.03
CA ALA A 198 -18.06 6.08 1.34
C ALA A 198 -19.37 5.65 0.66
N HIS A 199 -20.46 6.42 0.78
CA HIS A 199 -21.76 6.07 0.22
C HIS A 199 -21.71 5.80 -1.29
N SER A 200 -20.94 6.60 -2.04
CA SER A 200 -20.80 6.44 -3.49
C SER A 200 -20.07 5.14 -3.82
N VAL A 201 -19.00 4.82 -3.08
CA VAL A 201 -18.22 3.59 -3.29
C VAL A 201 -19.07 2.38 -2.95
N VAL A 202 -19.72 2.35 -1.78
CA VAL A 202 -20.59 1.25 -1.35
C VAL A 202 -21.73 1.03 -2.34
N ARG A 203 -22.42 2.09 -2.78
CA ARG A 203 -23.47 1.97 -3.80
C ARG A 203 -22.94 1.32 -5.08
N SER A 204 -21.78 1.77 -5.56
CA SER A 204 -21.16 1.19 -6.77
C SER A 204 -20.88 -0.30 -6.58
N VAL A 205 -20.28 -0.71 -5.46
CA VAL A 205 -19.95 -2.10 -5.19
C VAL A 205 -21.19 -2.99 -5.14
N LEU A 206 -22.19 -2.61 -4.35
CA LEU A 206 -23.45 -3.36 -4.22
C LEU A 206 -24.15 -3.49 -5.57
N SER A 207 -24.20 -2.41 -6.36
CA SER A 207 -24.82 -2.43 -7.68
C SER A 207 -24.09 -3.31 -8.70
N SER A 208 -22.78 -3.52 -8.53
CA SER A 208 -21.98 -4.39 -9.39
C SER A 208 -21.93 -5.85 -8.95
N CYS A 209 -22.37 -6.16 -7.72
CA CYS A 209 -22.27 -7.50 -7.15
C CYS A 209 -23.21 -8.49 -7.87
N PHE A 210 -22.64 -9.58 -8.41
CA PHE A 210 -23.42 -10.60 -9.11
C PHE A 210 -24.45 -11.30 -8.21
N ALA A 211 -24.07 -11.65 -6.99
CA ALA A 211 -24.98 -12.31 -6.04
C ALA A 211 -26.20 -11.43 -5.75
N CYS A 212 -25.99 -10.15 -5.44
CA CYS A 212 -27.07 -9.19 -5.21
C CYS A 212 -27.94 -9.01 -6.45
N LYS A 213 -27.33 -8.85 -7.63
CA LYS A 213 -28.09 -8.73 -8.89
C LYS A 213 -28.99 -9.93 -9.14
N ARG A 214 -28.48 -11.14 -8.88
CA ARG A 214 -29.24 -12.38 -9.05
C ARG A 214 -30.39 -12.49 -8.04
N CYS A 215 -30.16 -12.13 -6.77
CA CYS A 215 -31.19 -12.16 -5.73
C CYS A 215 -32.28 -11.11 -5.91
N HIS A 216 -31.97 -9.96 -6.52
CA HIS A 216 -32.91 -8.89 -6.80
C HIS A 216 -33.46 -8.90 -8.23
N ALA A 217 -33.18 -9.95 -9.01
CA ALA A 217 -33.75 -10.10 -10.34
C ALA A 217 -35.28 -10.24 -10.23
N PRO A 218 -36.05 -9.60 -11.12
CA PRO A 218 -37.49 -9.78 -11.14
C PRO A 218 -37.82 -11.27 -11.37
N PRO A 219 -38.89 -11.79 -10.74
CA PRO A 219 -39.38 -13.13 -11.05
C PRO A 219 -39.78 -13.20 -12.52
N ASP A 220 -39.59 -14.38 -13.13
CA ASP A 220 -40.03 -14.63 -14.49
C ASP A 220 -41.57 -14.58 -14.54
N THR A 221 -42.13 -13.65 -15.29
CA THR A 221 -43.59 -13.40 -15.37
C THR A 221 -44.28 -14.31 -16.41
N SER A 222 -43.59 -15.33 -16.92
CA SER A 222 -44.12 -16.23 -17.96
C SER A 222 -45.24 -17.17 -17.49
N ASP A 223 -45.52 -17.25 -16.18
CA ASP A 223 -46.56 -18.14 -15.63
C ASP A 223 -47.85 -17.43 -15.17
N THR A 224 -48.06 -16.14 -15.52
CA THR A 224 -49.27 -15.39 -15.12
C THR A 224 -50.20 -15.09 -16.31
N GLU A 225 -50.63 -16.13 -17.01
CA GLU A 225 -51.83 -16.08 -17.87
C GLU A 225 -52.89 -17.02 -17.26
N VAL A 226 -53.78 -16.46 -16.43
CA VAL A 226 -55.04 -17.08 -15.99
C VAL A 226 -56.14 -16.03 -16.04
#